data_AF-A0A0B2UPV7-F1
#
_entry.id   AF-A0A0B2UPV7-F1
#
_cell.length_a   1.000
_cell.length_b   1.000
_cell.length_c   1.000
_cell.angle_alpha   90.00
_cell.angle_beta   90.00
_cell.angle_gamma   90.00
#
_symmetry.space_group_name_H-M   'P 1'
#
loop_
_entity.id
_entity.type
_entity.pdbx_description
1 polymer ?
#
loop_
_entity_poly.entity_id
_entity_poly.type
_entity_poly.pdbx_seq_one_letter_code
_entity_poly.pdbx_strand_id
1 'polypeptide(L)'
;MEPEEMTPTSEISLVAPILYLTEGFFIIAFNSLLLCYLFLSARTRFQLHYQVLAGCIAFDVIFGAAYFSTGVYRMQLKFTQKYIPSTSYLYCLNTLHNWLILFITPEAGILSLFVALDRAISVFYPMK
;
A
#
# COMPACT_ATOMS: atom_id res chain seq x y z
N MET A 1 28.71 23.13 -23.30
CA MET A 1 28.18 21.84 -22.81
C MET A 1 26.88 21.66 -23.56
N GLU A 2 26.94 20.93 -24.67
CA GLU A 2 25.76 20.64 -25.48
C GLU A 2 24.79 19.77 -24.67
N PRO A 3 23.48 19.99 -24.76
CA PRO A 3 22.52 19.11 -24.12
C PRO A 3 22.57 17.75 -24.83
N GLU A 4 23.01 16.71 -24.11
CA GLU A 4 22.93 15.33 -24.58
C GLU A 4 21.47 15.02 -24.95
N GLU A 5 21.29 14.61 -26.20
CA GLU A 5 20.00 14.23 -26.78
C GLU A 5 19.49 12.97 -26.07
N MET A 6 18.56 13.16 -25.13
CA MET A 6 17.96 12.09 -24.34
C MET A 6 17.11 11.18 -25.24
N THR A 7 17.64 9.99 -25.54
CA THR A 7 16.93 8.96 -26.30
C THR A 7 15.61 8.57 -25.62
N PRO A 8 14.48 8.54 -26.34
CA PRO A 8 13.16 8.30 -25.74
C PRO A 8 13.01 6.85 -25.26
N THR A 9 13.06 6.63 -23.95
CA THR A 9 12.82 5.31 -23.35
C THR A 9 11.33 5.14 -23.03
N SER A 10 10.58 4.53 -23.96
CA SER A 10 9.19 4.03 -23.84
C SER A 10 8.09 5.03 -23.42
N GLU A 11 6.93 4.97 -24.08
CA GLU A 11 5.77 5.76 -23.65
C GLU A 11 5.28 5.34 -22.26
N ILE A 12 4.98 6.32 -21.40
CA ILE A 12 4.37 6.05 -20.09
C ILE A 12 2.93 5.58 -20.31
N SER A 13 2.68 4.28 -20.17
CA SER A 13 1.33 3.72 -20.20
C SER A 13 0.48 4.30 -19.07
N LEU A 14 -0.74 4.73 -19.40
CA LEU A 14 -1.72 5.25 -18.43
C LEU A 14 -2.37 4.15 -17.60
N VAL A 15 -2.31 2.90 -18.07
CA VAL A 15 -3.01 1.78 -17.43
C VAL A 15 -2.50 1.55 -16.02
N ALA A 16 -1.18 1.47 -15.83
CA ALA A 16 -0.60 1.19 -14.52
C ALA A 16 -0.90 2.30 -13.49
N PRO A 17 -0.65 3.60 -13.76
CA PRO A 17 -0.97 4.67 -12.80
C PRO A 17 -2.45 4.73 -12.42
N ILE A 18 -3.37 4.48 -13.38
CA ILE A 18 -4.80 4.44 -13.11
C ILE A 18 -5.14 3.27 -12.18
N LEU A 19 -4.58 2.08 -12.43
CA LEU A 19 -4.78 0.92 -11.55
C LEU A 19 -4.33 1.22 -10.12
N TYR A 20 -3.11 1.75 -9.93
CA TYR A 20 -2.59 2.14 -8.61
C TYR A 20 -3.50 3.14 -7.89
N LEU A 21 -4.03 4.15 -8.60
CA LEU A 21 -4.96 5.12 -8.04
C LEU A 21 -6.28 4.48 -7.62
N THR A 22 -6.88 3.68 -8.50
CA THR A 22 -8.18 3.04 -8.24
C THR A 22 -8.08 2.03 -7.10
N GLU A 23 -7.06 1.17 -7.12
CA GLU A 23 -6.82 0.15 -6.10
C GLU A 23 -6.53 0.78 -4.75
N GLY A 24 -5.59 1.74 -4.70
CA GLY A 24 -5.27 2.48 -3.49
C GLY A 24 -6.49 3.19 -2.91
N PHE A 25 -7.31 3.83 -3.75
CA PHE A 25 -8.54 4.50 -3.30
C PHE A 25 -9.54 3.53 -2.65
N PHE A 26 -9.83 2.39 -3.30
CA PHE A 26 -10.77 1.42 -2.73
C PHE A 26 -10.24 0.81 -1.42
N ILE A 27 -8.95 0.45 -1.37
CA ILE A 27 -8.32 -0.06 -0.16
C ILE A 27 -8.47 0.96 0.98
N ILE A 28 -8.11 2.23 0.76
CA ILE A 28 -8.22 3.28 1.77
C ILE A 28 -9.69 3.46 2.19
N ALA A 29 -10.61 3.57 1.24
CA ALA A 29 -12.02 3.87 1.53
C ALA A 29 -12.67 2.77 2.37
N PHE A 30 -12.55 1.50 1.94
CA PHE A 30 -13.15 0.38 2.66
C PHE A 30 -12.49 0.14 4.02
N ASN A 31 -11.16 0.14 4.08
CA ASN A 31 -10.45 -0.12 5.33
C ASN A 31 -10.60 1.03 6.33
N SER A 32 -10.64 2.29 5.89
CA SER A 32 -10.89 3.42 6.80
C SER A 32 -12.30 3.39 7.39
N LEU A 33 -13.32 3.01 6.60
CA LEU A 33 -14.68 2.84 7.10
C LEU A 33 -14.76 1.71 8.14
N LEU A 34 -14.13 0.56 7.85
CA LEU A 34 -14.12 -0.58 8.76
C LEU A 34 -13.34 -0.29 10.05
N LEU A 35 -12.20 0.41 9.93
CA LEU A 35 -11.40 0.85 11.06
C LEU A 35 -12.20 1.81 11.96
N CYS A 36 -12.88 2.79 11.35
CA CYS A 36 -13.75 3.71 12.06
C CYS A 36 -14.87 2.97 12.84
N TYR A 37 -15.52 2.00 12.20
CA TYR A 37 -16.52 1.16 12.85
C TYR A 37 -15.96 0.40 14.06
N LEU A 38 -14.79 -0.22 13.92
CA LEU A 38 -14.13 -0.97 15.00
C LEU A 38 -13.75 -0.08 16.20
N PHE A 39 -13.34 1.16 15.95
CA PHE A 39 -13.01 2.12 17.02
C PHE A 39 -14.25 2.71 17.70
N LEU A 40 -15.33 2.97 16.96
CA LEU A 40 -16.54 3.57 17.53
C LEU A 40 -17.34 2.55 18.37
N SER A 41 -17.37 1.28 17.98
CA SER A 41 -18.10 0.24 18.72
C SER A 41 -17.42 -0.09 20.06
N ALA A 42 -18.11 0.17 21.18
CA ALA A 42 -17.60 -0.14 22.52
C ALA A 42 -17.51 -1.66 22.79
N ARG A 43 -18.30 -2.48 22.08
CA ARG A 43 -18.33 -3.94 22.24
C ARG A 43 -17.10 -4.64 21.64
N THR A 44 -16.52 -4.07 20.59
CA THR A 44 -15.40 -4.69 19.84
C THR A 44 -14.04 -4.27 20.39
N ARG A 45 -13.91 -3.08 21.00
CA ARG A 45 -12.63 -2.50 21.46
C ARG A 45 -11.83 -3.33 22.47
N PHE A 46 -12.48 -4.16 23.28
CA PHE A 46 -11.83 -4.89 24.37
C PHE A 46 -11.47 -6.35 24.06
N GLN A 47 -11.86 -6.88 22.90
CA GLN A 47 -11.50 -8.25 22.55
C GLN A 47 -10.22 -8.27 21.72
N LEU A 48 -9.26 -9.12 22.12
CA LEU A 48 -7.95 -9.24 21.48
C LEU A 48 -8.06 -9.45 19.96
N HIS A 49 -8.98 -10.31 19.51
CA HIS A 49 -9.17 -10.60 18.08
C HIS A 49 -9.54 -9.36 17.25
N TYR A 50 -10.37 -8.47 17.79
CA TYR A 50 -10.75 -7.23 17.11
C TYR A 50 -9.63 -6.19 17.13
N GLN A 51 -8.75 -6.20 18.14
CA GLN A 51 -7.57 -5.33 18.19
C GLN A 51 -6.52 -5.75 17.15
N VAL A 52 -6.25 -7.04 17.02
CA VAL A 52 -5.36 -7.58 15.98
C VAL A 52 -5.92 -7.27 14.59
N LEU A 53 -7.24 -7.45 14.41
CA LEU A 53 -7.92 -7.10 13.15
C LEU A 53 -7.82 -5.58 12.85
N ALA A 54 -8.03 -4.72 13.84
CA ALA A 54 -7.89 -3.27 13.68
C ALA A 54 -6.46 -2.88 13.28
N GLY A 55 -5.44 -3.54 13.84
CA GLY A 55 -4.04 -3.37 13.44
C GLY A 55 -3.80 -3.74 11.99
N CYS A 56 -4.33 -4.88 11.53
CA CYS A 56 -4.22 -5.30 10.13
C CYS A 56 -4.90 -4.30 9.18
N ILE A 57 -6.12 -3.86 9.50
CA ILE A 57 -6.87 -2.89 8.70
C ILE A 57 -6.15 -1.54 8.65
N ALA A 58 -5.60 -1.08 9.77
CA ALA A 58 -4.80 0.15 9.80
C ALA A 58 -3.56 0.04 8.90
N PHE A 59 -2.90 -1.12 8.91
CA PHE A 59 -1.77 -1.41 8.03
C PHE A 59 -2.18 -1.39 6.56
N ASP A 60 -3.32 -1.97 6.21
CA ASP A 60 -3.87 -1.93 4.84
C ASP A 60 -4.20 -0.51 4.38
N VAL A 61 -4.63 0.39 5.28
CA VAL A 61 -4.83 1.81 4.94
C VAL A 61 -3.50 2.48 4.58
N ILE A 62 -2.43 2.23 5.34
CA ILE A 62 -1.09 2.77 5.05
C ILE A 62 -0.59 2.21 3.70
N PHE A 63 -0.82 0.93 3.44
CA PHE A 63 -0.51 0.28 2.17
C PHE A 63 -1.26 0.92 1.00
N GLY A 64 -2.57 1.10 1.13
CA GLY A 64 -3.40 1.77 0.13
C GLY A 64 -2.93 3.21 -0.14
N ALA A 65 -2.50 3.95 0.89
CA ALA A 65 -1.94 5.29 0.76
C ALA A 65 -0.60 5.30 -0.01
N ALA A 66 0.26 4.29 0.19
CA ALA A 66 1.48 4.12 -0.59
C ALA A 66 1.17 3.84 -2.08
N TYR A 67 0.15 3.02 -2.37
CA TYR A 67 -0.30 2.74 -3.74
C TYR A 67 -0.88 3.99 -4.40
N PHE A 68 -1.77 4.69 -3.70
CA PHE A 68 -2.39 5.92 -4.19
C PHE A 68 -1.34 7.00 -4.47
N SER A 69 -0.40 7.23 -3.55
CA SER A 69 0.68 8.22 -3.74
C SER A 69 1.62 7.86 -4.90
N THR A 70 1.92 6.57 -5.10
CA THR A 70 2.68 6.08 -6.26
C THR A 70 1.93 6.35 -7.56
N GLY A 71 0.61 6.11 -7.59
CA GLY A 71 -0.25 6.41 -8.72
C GLY A 71 -0.28 7.91 -9.06
N VAL A 72 -0.44 8.79 -8.06
CA VAL A 72 -0.39 10.25 -8.22
C VAL A 72 0.95 10.70 -8.78
N TYR A 73 2.06 10.21 -8.21
CA TYR A 73 3.41 10.57 -8.65
C TYR A 73 3.64 10.18 -10.12
N ARG A 74 3.27 8.95 -10.52
CA ARG A 74 3.41 8.48 -11.91
C ARG A 74 2.49 9.22 -12.88
N MET A 75 1.29 9.63 -12.44
CA MET A 75 0.40 10.48 -13.24
C MET A 75 0.99 11.87 -13.45
N GLN A 76 1.51 12.51 -12.39
CA GLN A 76 2.16 13.82 -12.51
C GLN A 76 3.36 13.78 -13.46
N LEU A 77 4.20 12.74 -13.37
CA LEU A 77 5.30 12.53 -14.31
C LEU A 77 4.85 12.50 -15.77
N LYS A 78 3.73 11.83 -16.08
CA LYS A 78 3.18 11.80 -17.44
C LYS A 78 2.69 13.16 -17.93
N PHE A 79 2.13 14.00 -17.04
CA PHE A 79 1.64 15.32 -17.42
C PHE A 79 2.76 16.38 -17.50
N THR A 80 3.84 16.20 -16.73
CA THR A 80 4.95 17.17 -16.67
C THR A 80 6.08 16.84 -17.63
N GLN A 81 6.34 15.56 -17.91
CA GLN A 81 7.45 15.14 -18.76
C GLN A 81 6.98 14.28 -19.95
N LYS A 82 7.50 14.60 -21.14
CA LYS A 82 7.20 13.87 -22.38
C LYS A 82 7.89 12.49 -22.44
N TYR A 83 8.96 12.30 -21.65
CA TYR A 83 9.78 11.09 -21.60
C TYR A 83 10.12 10.74 -20.15
N ILE A 84 10.37 9.45 -19.88
CA ILE A 84 10.79 8.96 -18.57
C ILE A 84 12.24 9.42 -18.33
N PRO A 85 12.54 10.16 -17.25
CA PRO A 85 13.90 10.55 -16.96
C PRO A 85 14.70 9.31 -16.55
N SER A 86 15.78 9.01 -17.26
CA SER A 86 16.72 7.96 -16.91
C SER A 86 17.53 8.37 -15.68
N THR A 87 16.96 8.14 -14.51
CA THR A 87 17.62 8.39 -13.21
C THR A 87 18.26 7.12 -12.68
N SER A 88 19.22 7.26 -11.76
CA SER A 88 19.85 6.10 -11.12
C SER A 88 18.83 5.36 -10.24
N TYR A 89 18.99 4.04 -10.12
CA TYR A 89 18.11 3.20 -9.30
C TYR A 89 17.98 3.71 -7.85
N LEU A 90 19.09 4.17 -7.26
CA LEU A 90 19.12 4.73 -5.91
C LEU A 90 18.29 6.02 -5.79
N TYR A 91 18.28 6.85 -6.84
CA TYR A 91 17.46 8.06 -6.86
C TYR A 91 15.97 7.71 -6.89
N CYS A 92 15.58 6.69 -7.65
CA CYS A 92 14.21 6.18 -7.67
C CYS A 92 13.80 5.58 -6.32
N LEU A 93 14.67 4.79 -5.69
CA LEU A 93 14.43 4.21 -4.36
C LEU A 93 14.29 5.24 -3.25
N ASN A 94 14.94 6.41 -3.36
CA ASN A 94 14.91 7.43 -2.32
C ASN A 94 13.54 8.11 -2.15
N THR A 95 12.53 7.69 -2.91
CA THR A 95 11.17 8.21 -2.80
C THR A 95 10.39 7.46 -1.71
N LEU A 96 9.72 8.21 -0.83
CA LEU A 96 9.05 7.67 0.36
C LEU A 96 8.03 6.56 0.03
N HIS A 97 7.29 6.70 -1.07
CA HIS A 97 6.32 5.67 -1.49
C HIS A 97 6.98 4.35 -1.93
N ASN A 98 8.20 4.38 -2.48
CA ASN A 98 8.92 3.17 -2.88
C ASN A 98 9.48 2.43 -1.65
N TRP A 99 9.97 3.16 -0.65
CA TRP A 99 10.35 2.59 0.64
C TRP A 99 9.16 1.95 1.35
N LEU A 100 8.01 2.63 1.35
CA LEU A 100 6.77 2.09 1.93
C LEU A 100 6.36 0.79 1.22
N ILE A 101 6.33 0.74 -0.10
CA ILE A 101 5.98 -0.50 -0.83
C ILE A 101 6.96 -1.64 -0.49
N LEU A 102 8.27 -1.35 -0.42
CA LEU A 102 9.29 -2.37 -0.19
C LEU A 102 9.19 -3.04 1.19
N PHE A 103 8.81 -2.28 2.22
CA PHE A 103 8.66 -2.83 3.57
C PHE A 103 7.24 -3.30 3.89
N ILE A 104 6.22 -2.58 3.42
CA ILE A 104 4.83 -2.86 3.80
C ILE A 104 4.32 -4.12 3.11
N THR A 105 4.69 -4.41 1.86
CA THR A 105 4.24 -5.63 1.18
C THR A 105 4.65 -6.92 1.89
N PRO A 106 5.92 -7.15 2.28
CA PRO A 106 6.29 -8.35 3.02
C PRO A 106 5.70 -8.37 4.44
N GLU A 107 5.59 -7.21 5.11
CA GLU A 107 5.04 -7.11 6.46
C GLU A 107 3.53 -7.43 6.49
N ALA A 108 2.75 -7.00 5.48
CA ALA A 108 1.35 -7.40 5.32
C ALA A 108 1.21 -8.94 5.20
N GLY A 109 2.10 -9.57 4.43
CA GLY A 109 2.13 -11.03 4.28
C GLY A 109 2.44 -11.74 5.60
N ILE A 110 3.40 -11.24 6.36
CA ILE A 110 3.77 -11.79 7.68
C ILE A 110 2.62 -11.64 8.68
N LEU A 111 1.99 -10.46 8.76
CA LEU A 111 0.84 -10.21 9.63
C LEU A 111 -0.33 -11.14 9.28
N SER A 112 -0.64 -11.30 7.99
CA SER A 112 -1.70 -12.21 7.53
C SER A 112 -1.40 -13.67 7.91
N LEU A 113 -0.14 -14.10 7.80
CA LEU A 113 0.29 -15.43 8.22
C LEU A 113 0.12 -15.64 9.73
N PHE A 114 0.51 -14.66 10.56
CA PHE A 114 0.30 -14.74 12.01
C PHE A 114 -1.17 -14.84 12.39
N VAL A 115 -2.04 -14.05 11.74
CA VAL A 115 -3.49 -14.12 11.97
C VAL A 115 -4.05 -15.49 11.55
N ALA A 116 -3.58 -16.04 10.43
CA ALA A 116 -3.99 -17.37 9.98
C ALA A 116 -3.55 -18.47 10.97
N LEU A 117 -2.32 -18.37 11.50
CA LEU A 117 -1.80 -19.31 12.51
C LEU A 117 -2.57 -19.21 13.83
N ASP A 118 -2.85 -18.00 14.33
CA ASP A 118 -3.66 -17.78 15.54
C ASP A 118 -5.03 -18.46 15.42
N ARG A 119 -5.70 -18.28 14.28
CA ARG A 119 -6.98 -18.93 13.99
C ARG A 119 -6.87 -20.45 13.85
N ALA A 120 -5.82 -20.94 13.20
CA ALA A 120 -5.59 -22.38 13.09
C ALA A 120 -5.42 -23.02 14.47
N ILE A 121 -4.62 -22.40 15.34
CA ILE A 121 -4.41 -22.87 16.72
C ILE A 121 -5.73 -22.86 17.49
N SER A 122 -6.53 -21.79 17.37
CA SER A 122 -7.84 -21.70 18.05
C SER A 122 -8.82 -22.80 17.61
N VAL A 123 -8.79 -23.22 16.34
CA VAL A 123 -9.65 -24.30 15.81
C VAL A 123 -9.18 -25.67 16.28
N PHE A 124 -7.88 -25.95 16.27
CA PHE A 124 -7.34 -27.27 16.65
C PHE A 124 -7.22 -27.45 18.17
N TYR A 125 -7.03 -26.36 18.91
CA TYR A 125 -6.89 -26.35 20.36
C TYR A 125 -7.82 -25.31 20.99
N PRO A 126 -9.16 -25.53 20.95
CA PRO A 126 -10.09 -24.68 21.65
C PRO A 126 -9.82 -24.81 23.16
N MET A 127 -9.20 -23.78 23.76
CA MET A 127 -9.04 -23.72 25.21
C MET A 127 -10.43 -23.60 25.86
N LYS A 128 -10.76 -24.55 26.73
CA LYS A 128 -11.97 -24.54 27.56
C LYS A 128 -11.87 -23.50 28.67
#